data_AF-A0A5N5ZRL5-F1
#
_entry.id   AF-A0A5N5ZRL5-F1
#
_cell.length_a   1.000
_cell.length_b   1.000
_cell.length_c   1.000
_cell.angle_alpha   90.00
_cell.angle_beta   90.00
_cell.angle_gamma   90.00
#
_symmetry.space_group_name_H-M   'P 1'
#
loop_
_entity.id
_entity.type
_entity.pdbx_description
1 polymer ?
#
loop_
_entity_poly.entity_id
_entity_poly.type
_entity_poly.pdbx_seq_one_letter_code
_entity_poly.pdbx_strand_id
1 'polypeptide(L)'
;MTTADDSATDHAPVSGGAPQANGAPQANGAPRVAVRGEARLEVEPETARIGVTVGARGGDRRAALKDLTRRNNAVLELLRSYGESVERIETGAFSISPELKTGRGERVRAYHGKVYVQAVFVDFTALGEVTTRLADLELTSVAGPWWALRPDSPVHRRARQEAVRQAVVRAREYAEAIGSELAGLIDIADVGADWMESEVPRGIAAPAGGYGAAPGAAAPPALDLEPRRQTVYARINARFTITPPVL
;
A
#
# COMPACT_ATOMS: atom_id res chain seq x y z
N MET A 1 25.34 -83.35 -43.81
CA MET A 1 25.91 -82.73 -45.02
C MET A 1 25.36 -81.30 -45.06
N THR A 2 26.10 -80.24 -44.72
CA THR A 2 27.46 -79.81 -45.19
C THR A 2 27.33 -79.17 -46.57
N THR A 3 27.62 -77.88 -46.83
CA THR A 3 28.01 -76.68 -46.00
C THR A 3 27.56 -75.42 -46.82
N ALA A 4 27.63 -74.15 -46.40
CA ALA A 4 28.31 -73.44 -45.30
C ALA A 4 27.30 -72.50 -44.55
N ASP A 5 27.56 -71.55 -43.64
CA ASP A 5 28.71 -70.66 -43.27
C ASP A 5 29.04 -69.58 -44.34
N ASP A 6 29.48 -68.34 -44.08
CA ASP A 6 29.92 -67.60 -42.86
C ASP A 6 29.28 -66.17 -42.83
N SER A 7 29.45 -65.37 -41.77
CA SER A 7 28.85 -64.02 -41.61
C SER A 7 29.60 -63.09 -40.63
N ALA A 8 30.29 -62.07 -41.14
CA ALA A 8 30.86 -60.98 -40.31
C ALA A 8 31.06 -59.63 -41.05
N THR A 9 31.12 -58.59 -40.20
CA THR A 9 31.42 -57.15 -40.36
C THR A 9 32.76 -56.80 -41.09
N ASP A 10 33.12 -55.54 -41.42
CA ASP A 10 32.73 -54.26 -40.82
C ASP A 10 32.91 -52.98 -41.70
N HIS A 11 32.38 -51.87 -41.16
CA HIS A 11 32.76 -50.45 -41.28
C HIS A 11 32.47 -49.63 -42.57
N ALA A 12 31.99 -48.40 -42.32
CA ALA A 12 31.77 -47.31 -43.29
C ALA A 12 32.84 -46.21 -43.13
N PRO A 13 32.74 -45.03 -43.81
CA PRO A 13 31.98 -43.95 -43.15
C PRO A 13 31.25 -42.91 -44.05
N VAL A 14 30.11 -42.46 -43.53
CA VAL A 14 29.42 -41.15 -43.65
C VAL A 14 29.47 -40.28 -44.92
N SER A 15 28.28 -39.85 -45.37
CA SER A 15 28.08 -38.80 -46.37
C SER A 15 28.07 -37.39 -45.74
N GLY A 16 28.84 -36.45 -46.30
CA GLY A 16 28.79 -35.03 -45.93
C GLY A 16 27.66 -34.28 -46.64
N GLY A 17 26.62 -33.87 -45.91
CA GLY A 17 25.53 -33.04 -46.45
C GLY A 17 25.93 -31.57 -46.61
N ALA A 18 25.35 -30.89 -47.61
CA ALA A 18 25.57 -29.45 -47.83
C ALA A 18 25.00 -28.60 -46.68
N PRO A 19 25.66 -27.49 -46.30
CA PRO A 19 25.19 -26.63 -45.22
C PRO A 19 23.88 -25.93 -45.59
N GLN A 20 22.81 -26.22 -44.85
CA GLN A 20 21.56 -25.49 -44.92
C GLN A 20 21.78 -24.08 -44.33
N ALA A 21 21.34 -23.05 -45.06
CA ALA A 21 21.43 -21.67 -44.58
C ALA A 21 20.41 -21.45 -43.45
N ASN A 22 20.89 -21.42 -42.19
CA ASN A 22 20.07 -21.09 -41.04
C ASN A 22 19.51 -19.66 -41.18
N GLY A 23 18.19 -19.54 -41.31
CA GLY A 23 17.50 -18.26 -41.32
C GLY A 23 17.61 -17.59 -39.96
N ALA A 24 18.38 -16.50 -39.86
CA ALA A 24 18.38 -15.66 -38.67
C ALA A 24 16.98 -15.03 -38.47
N PRO A 25 16.46 -14.97 -37.23
CA PRO A 25 15.18 -14.31 -36.96
C PRO A 25 15.29 -12.82 -37.29
N GLN A 26 14.41 -12.33 -38.17
CA GLN A 26 14.44 -10.92 -38.60
C GLN A 26 14.03 -10.00 -37.45
N ALA A 27 15.01 -9.37 -36.81
CA ALA A 27 14.80 -8.29 -35.85
C ALA A 27 14.42 -6.95 -36.56
N ASN A 28 13.46 -7.00 -37.49
CA ASN A 28 12.98 -5.86 -38.29
C ASN A 28 12.05 -4.93 -37.48
N GLY A 29 12.44 -4.62 -36.24
CA GLY A 29 11.81 -3.59 -35.41
C GLY A 29 12.62 -2.30 -35.48
N ALA A 30 11.96 -1.18 -35.77
CA ALA A 30 12.58 0.14 -35.62
C ALA A 30 13.17 0.30 -34.20
N PRO A 31 14.37 0.90 -34.04
CA PRO A 31 15.05 1.05 -32.75
C PRO A 31 14.18 1.65 -31.65
N ARG A 32 14.40 1.20 -30.41
CA ARG A 32 13.54 1.54 -29.26
C ARG A 32 14.36 1.81 -28.02
N VAL A 33 13.88 2.74 -27.20
CA VAL A 33 14.33 2.91 -25.82
C VAL A 33 13.17 2.61 -24.86
N ALA A 34 13.46 1.85 -23.81
CA ALA A 34 12.53 1.57 -22.71
C ALA A 34 13.06 2.24 -21.44
N VAL A 35 12.21 2.99 -20.75
CA VAL A 35 12.57 3.76 -19.56
C VAL A 35 11.52 3.64 -18.47
N ARG A 36 11.97 3.84 -17.23
CA ARG A 36 11.12 3.97 -16.05
C ARG A 36 11.10 5.43 -15.63
N GLY A 37 9.93 6.04 -15.68
CA GLY A 37 9.68 7.38 -15.15
C GLY A 37 9.22 7.31 -13.71
N GLU A 38 9.82 8.10 -12.82
CA GLU A 38 9.45 8.14 -11.41
C GLU A 38 9.25 9.58 -10.95
N ALA A 39 8.28 9.81 -10.07
CA ALA A 39 8.10 11.08 -9.38
C ALA A 39 7.81 10.85 -7.90
N ARG A 40 8.37 11.73 -7.07
CA ARG A 40 8.12 11.85 -5.64
C ARG A 40 7.67 13.28 -5.37
N LEU A 41 6.43 13.47 -4.94
CA LEU A 41 5.92 14.75 -4.47
C LEU A 41 5.78 14.71 -2.94
N GLU A 42 6.15 15.79 -2.28
CA GLU A 42 5.94 15.96 -0.84
C GLU A 42 5.02 17.15 -0.58
N VAL A 43 3.86 16.87 0.01
CA VAL A 43 2.74 17.79 0.20
C VAL A 43 2.22 17.70 1.63
N GLU A 44 1.47 18.70 2.06
CA GLU A 44 0.76 18.60 3.34
C GLU A 44 -0.43 17.64 3.23
N PRO A 45 -0.83 16.94 4.32
CA PRO A 45 -2.03 16.13 4.32
C PRO A 45 -3.29 16.98 4.17
N GLU A 46 -4.29 16.43 3.48
CA GLU A 46 -5.62 17.07 3.30
C GLU A 46 -6.61 16.63 4.39
N THR A 47 -6.34 15.49 5.05
CA THR A 47 -7.18 14.93 6.12
C THR A 47 -6.32 14.24 7.19
N ALA A 48 -6.89 14.12 8.38
CA ALA A 48 -6.31 13.37 9.50
C ALA A 48 -7.36 12.44 10.11
N ARG A 49 -7.03 11.15 10.24
CA ARG A 49 -7.95 10.12 10.72
C ARG A 49 -7.55 9.66 12.12
N ILE A 50 -8.52 9.56 13.04
CA ILE A 50 -8.34 8.94 14.36
C ILE A 50 -9.28 7.74 14.55
N GLY A 51 -8.85 6.82 15.41
CA GLY A 51 -9.63 5.68 15.87
C GLY A 51 -9.85 5.77 17.37
N VAL A 52 -11.11 5.86 17.78
CA VAL A 52 -11.55 5.95 19.17
C VAL A 52 -12.12 4.60 19.57
N THR A 53 -11.48 3.89 20.50
CA THR A 53 -12.07 2.69 21.10
C THR A 53 -12.73 3.09 22.42
N VAL A 54 -14.03 2.85 22.53
CA VAL A 54 -14.81 3.06 23.75
C VAL A 54 -15.03 1.71 24.41
N GLY A 55 -14.68 1.59 25.69
CA GLY A 55 -14.89 0.40 26.51
C GLY A 55 -15.96 0.58 27.58
N ALA A 56 -16.53 -0.52 28.05
CA ALA A 56 -17.43 -0.56 29.20
C ALA A 56 -17.34 -1.89 29.95
N ARG A 57 -17.64 -1.89 31.24
CA ARG A 57 -17.66 -3.08 32.11
C ARG A 57 -18.98 -3.16 32.88
N GLY A 58 -19.59 -4.33 32.95
CA GLY A 58 -20.78 -4.59 33.77
C GLY A 58 -20.75 -5.95 34.45
N GLY A 59 -21.51 -6.11 35.54
CA GLY A 59 -21.70 -7.40 36.19
C GLY A 59 -22.46 -8.40 35.30
N ASP A 60 -23.41 -7.91 34.51
CA ASP A 60 -24.15 -8.66 33.50
C ASP A 60 -24.07 -7.99 32.10
N ARG A 61 -24.55 -8.72 31.08
CA ARG A 61 -24.48 -8.31 29.67
C ARG A 61 -25.33 -7.06 29.37
N ARG A 62 -26.49 -6.88 30.02
CA ARG A 62 -27.37 -5.72 29.83
C ARG A 62 -26.77 -4.48 30.49
N ALA A 63 -26.20 -4.62 31.70
CA ALA A 63 -25.48 -3.54 32.36
C ALA A 63 -24.29 -3.04 31.52
N ALA A 64 -23.43 -3.96 31.04
CA ALA A 64 -22.29 -3.63 30.20
C ALA A 64 -22.70 -2.96 28.87
N LEU A 65 -23.77 -3.43 28.22
CA LEU A 65 -24.30 -2.83 27.00
C LEU A 65 -24.87 -1.42 27.25
N LYS A 66 -25.68 -1.23 28.29
CA LYS A 66 -26.25 0.08 28.65
C LYS A 66 -25.16 1.10 28.98
N ASP A 67 -24.09 0.68 29.64
CA ASP A 67 -22.95 1.53 29.94
C ASP A 67 -22.17 1.90 28.66
N LEU A 68 -21.92 0.93 27.77
CA LEU A 68 -21.25 1.18 26.49
C LEU A 68 -22.04 2.14 25.59
N THR A 69 -23.36 1.95 25.45
CA THR A 69 -24.21 2.84 24.64
C THR A 69 -24.15 4.28 25.16
N ARG A 70 -24.13 4.48 26.50
CA ARG A 70 -24.01 5.83 27.08
C ARG A 70 -22.66 6.46 26.76
N ARG A 71 -21.55 5.73 26.96
CA ARG A 71 -20.18 6.23 26.66
C ARG A 71 -20.00 6.51 25.16
N ASN A 72 -20.49 5.62 24.31
CA ASN A 72 -20.44 5.77 22.85
C ASN A 72 -21.22 7.00 22.38
N ASN A 73 -22.43 7.24 22.92
CA ASN A 73 -23.21 8.41 22.56
C ASN A 73 -22.50 9.71 22.96
N ALA A 74 -21.90 9.79 24.15
CA ALA A 74 -21.11 10.94 24.57
C ALA A 74 -19.91 11.20 23.63
N VAL A 75 -19.23 10.15 23.16
CA VAL A 75 -18.15 10.26 22.16
C VAL A 75 -18.68 10.75 20.80
N LEU A 76 -19.82 10.24 20.33
CA LEU A 76 -20.43 10.68 19.07
C LEU A 76 -20.96 12.13 19.16
N GLU A 77 -21.53 12.52 20.30
CA GLU A 77 -21.98 13.89 20.58
C GLU A 77 -20.80 14.86 20.64
N LEU A 78 -19.71 14.48 21.32
CA LEU A 78 -18.46 15.25 21.34
C LEU A 78 -17.90 15.42 19.92
N LEU A 79 -17.74 14.34 19.15
CA LEU A 79 -17.24 14.41 17.76
C LEU A 79 -18.14 15.30 16.87
N ARG A 80 -19.46 15.19 16.99
CA ARG A 80 -20.42 16.01 16.22
C ARG A 80 -20.41 17.49 16.61
N SER A 81 -20.01 17.83 17.85
CA SER A 81 -20.00 19.22 18.32
C SER A 81 -18.99 20.13 17.58
N TYR A 82 -18.03 19.55 16.85
CA TYR A 82 -17.04 20.28 16.04
C TYR A 82 -17.47 20.49 14.58
N GLY A 83 -18.66 20.03 14.19
CA GLY A 83 -19.30 20.32 12.90
C GLY A 83 -18.39 20.07 11.70
N GLU A 84 -18.17 21.11 10.89
CA GLU A 84 -17.43 21.06 9.62
C GLU A 84 -15.94 20.68 9.78
N SER A 85 -15.38 20.78 10.98
CA SER A 85 -14.02 20.29 11.29
C SER A 85 -13.86 18.78 11.07
N VAL A 86 -14.98 18.03 11.16
CA VAL A 86 -15.03 16.57 11.07
C VAL A 86 -15.80 16.18 9.81
N GLU A 87 -15.07 15.90 8.72
CA GLU A 87 -15.64 15.47 7.44
C GLU A 87 -16.47 14.19 7.58
N ARG A 88 -16.09 13.28 8.50
CA ARG A 88 -16.75 11.98 8.64
C ARG A 88 -16.64 11.37 10.02
N ILE A 89 -17.70 10.70 10.44
CA ILE A 89 -17.74 9.85 11.64
C ILE A 89 -18.35 8.50 11.24
N GLU A 90 -17.63 7.41 11.49
CA GLU A 90 -18.01 6.04 11.12
C GLU A 90 -17.95 5.15 12.36
N THR A 91 -19.07 4.56 12.79
CA THR A 91 -19.06 3.54 13.85
C THR A 91 -18.72 2.19 13.24
N GLY A 92 -17.59 1.62 13.64
CA GLY A 92 -17.10 0.33 13.18
C GLY A 92 -17.57 -0.83 14.05
N ALA A 93 -16.68 -1.81 14.26
CA ALA A 93 -17.02 -3.03 14.97
C ALA A 93 -17.42 -2.79 16.45
N PHE A 94 -18.49 -3.46 16.87
CA PHE A 94 -18.91 -3.60 18.26
C PHE A 94 -18.73 -5.06 18.71
N SER A 95 -18.32 -5.25 19.97
CA SER A 95 -18.16 -6.56 20.62
C SER A 95 -18.60 -6.50 22.08
N ILE A 96 -19.10 -7.62 22.59
CA ILE A 96 -19.36 -7.81 24.03
C ILE A 96 -19.02 -9.23 24.46
N SER A 97 -18.04 -9.37 25.35
CA SER A 97 -17.44 -10.65 25.73
C SER A 97 -17.51 -10.88 27.25
N PRO A 98 -17.78 -12.11 27.71
CA PRO A 98 -17.66 -12.44 29.13
C PRO A 98 -16.19 -12.49 29.57
N GLU A 99 -15.89 -11.93 30.73
CA GLU A 99 -14.67 -12.25 31.48
C GLU A 99 -14.97 -13.47 32.36
N LEU A 100 -14.29 -14.59 32.11
CA LEU A 100 -14.42 -15.80 32.93
C LEU A 100 -13.49 -15.73 34.14
N LYS A 101 -13.94 -16.24 35.29
CA LYS A 101 -13.09 -16.39 36.48
C LYS A 101 -12.25 -17.66 36.38
N THR A 102 -10.92 -17.53 36.32
CA THR A 102 -9.99 -18.66 36.43
C THR A 102 -10.15 -19.38 37.77
N GLY A 103 -10.44 -20.68 37.75
CA GLY A 103 -10.65 -21.51 38.94
C GLY A 103 -11.45 -22.79 38.67
N ARG A 104 -11.84 -23.52 39.73
CA ARG A 104 -12.76 -24.66 39.60
C ARG A 104 -14.17 -24.21 39.23
N GLY A 105 -14.56 -24.45 37.99
CA GLY A 105 -15.89 -24.18 37.44
C GLY A 105 -15.94 -22.86 36.66
N GLU A 106 -16.36 -22.96 35.40
CA GLU A 106 -16.55 -21.80 34.52
C GLU A 106 -17.67 -20.90 35.05
N ARG A 107 -17.30 -19.68 35.46
CA ARG A 107 -18.24 -18.66 35.96
C ARG A 107 -17.86 -17.30 35.40
N VAL A 108 -18.83 -16.60 34.83
CA VAL A 108 -18.65 -15.22 34.35
C VAL A 108 -18.44 -14.30 35.55
N ARG A 109 -17.37 -13.50 35.52
CA ARG A 109 -17.01 -12.48 36.51
C ARG A 109 -17.54 -11.09 36.16
N ALA A 110 -17.61 -10.79 34.86
CA ALA A 110 -18.14 -9.54 34.30
C ALA A 110 -18.37 -9.71 32.78
N TYR A 111 -18.96 -8.71 32.15
CA TYR A 111 -18.94 -8.53 30.70
C TYR A 111 -18.16 -7.26 30.35
N HIS A 112 -17.35 -7.34 29.29
CA HIS A 112 -16.66 -6.20 28.69
C HIS A 112 -17.30 -5.90 27.35
N GLY A 113 -17.80 -4.68 27.18
CA GLY A 113 -18.19 -4.14 25.89
C GLY A 113 -17.05 -3.31 25.29
N LYS A 114 -16.88 -3.38 23.97
CA LYS A 114 -16.03 -2.45 23.20
C LYS A 114 -16.71 -2.07 21.90
N VAL A 115 -16.63 -0.80 21.53
CA VAL A 115 -17.00 -0.30 20.19
C VAL A 115 -15.89 0.59 19.66
N TYR A 116 -15.62 0.48 18.36
CA TYR A 116 -14.66 1.32 17.65
C TYR A 116 -15.40 2.39 16.84
N VAL A 117 -15.00 3.65 16.98
CA VAL A 117 -15.47 4.79 16.19
C VAL A 117 -14.28 5.38 15.45
N GLN A 118 -14.43 5.60 14.15
CA GLN A 118 -13.46 6.28 13.31
C GLN A 118 -13.96 7.70 13.02
N ALA A 119 -13.06 8.67 13.05
CA ALA A 119 -13.36 10.05 12.67
C ALA A 119 -12.28 10.59 11.73
N VAL A 120 -12.70 11.40 10.75
CA VAL A 120 -11.84 12.03 9.74
C VAL A 120 -12.00 13.55 9.86
N PHE A 121 -10.87 14.22 10.07
CA PHE A 121 -10.75 15.66 10.32
C PHE A 121 -10.15 16.36 9.10
N VAL A 122 -10.63 17.57 8.85
CA VAL A 122 -10.07 18.53 7.90
C VAL A 122 -9.45 19.75 8.60
N ASP A 123 -9.82 20.00 9.86
CA ASP A 123 -9.17 20.96 10.74
C ASP A 123 -8.27 20.21 11.75
N PHE A 124 -6.97 20.53 11.72
CA PHE A 124 -5.95 19.88 12.56
C PHE A 124 -5.78 20.54 13.94
N THR A 125 -6.27 21.77 14.12
CA THR A 125 -6.36 22.44 15.43
C THR A 125 -7.50 21.81 16.24
N ALA A 126 -8.69 21.69 15.61
CA ALA A 126 -9.84 21.01 16.20
C ALA A 126 -9.53 19.54 16.55
N LEU A 127 -8.74 18.85 15.71
CA LEU A 127 -8.24 17.49 15.98
C LEU A 127 -7.47 17.38 17.30
N GLY A 128 -6.57 18.32 17.61
CA GLY A 128 -5.78 18.32 18.85
C GLY A 128 -6.64 18.54 20.10
N GLU A 129 -7.57 19.50 20.02
CA GLU A 129 -8.55 19.76 21.08
C GLU A 129 -9.45 18.53 21.33
N VAL A 130 -10.01 17.96 20.26
CA VAL A 130 -10.88 16.77 20.33
C VAL A 130 -10.14 15.55 20.85
N THR A 131 -8.90 15.31 20.40
CA THR A 131 -8.08 14.19 20.87
C THR A 131 -7.81 14.30 22.37
N THR A 132 -7.56 15.51 22.87
CA THR A 132 -7.40 15.79 24.31
C THR A 132 -8.71 15.49 25.07
N ARG A 133 -9.84 16.10 24.65
CA ARG A 133 -11.16 15.90 25.29
C ARG A 133 -11.68 14.46 25.22
N LEU A 134 -11.25 13.66 24.24
CA LEU A 134 -11.54 12.23 24.14
C LEU A 134 -10.68 11.37 25.07
N ALA A 135 -9.44 11.80 25.37
CA ALA A 135 -8.55 11.11 26.29
C ALA A 135 -9.01 11.26 27.76
N ASP A 136 -9.67 12.37 28.10
CA ASP A 136 -10.29 12.60 29.41
C ASP A 136 -11.50 11.67 29.71
N LEU A 137 -12.05 11.00 28.70
CA LEU A 137 -13.23 10.14 28.86
C LEU A 137 -12.85 8.76 29.40
N GLU A 138 -13.38 8.42 30.59
CA GLU A 138 -13.22 7.09 31.20
C GLU A 138 -13.42 5.92 30.21
N LEU A 139 -12.50 4.95 30.23
CA LEU A 139 -12.50 3.74 29.40
C LEU A 139 -12.47 4.02 27.88
N THR A 140 -12.09 5.24 27.47
CA THR A 140 -11.85 5.61 26.07
C THR A 140 -10.35 5.58 25.77
N SER A 141 -9.97 5.17 24.56
CA SER A 141 -8.59 5.25 24.08
C SER A 141 -8.56 5.70 22.63
N VAL A 142 -7.82 6.76 22.33
CA VAL A 142 -7.63 7.30 20.97
C VAL A 142 -6.34 6.75 20.36
N ALA A 143 -6.35 6.48 19.07
CA ALA A 143 -5.19 6.08 18.27
C ALA A 143 -5.15 6.89 16.96
N GLY A 144 -3.93 7.20 16.50
CA GLY A 144 -3.66 8.14 15.41
C GLY A 144 -2.91 9.38 15.93
N PRO A 145 -2.94 10.51 15.19
CA PRO A 145 -3.59 10.67 13.89
C PRO A 145 -2.87 9.93 12.75
N TRP A 146 -3.65 9.43 11.80
CA TRP A 146 -3.16 8.98 10.51
C TRP A 146 -3.45 10.05 9.46
N TRP A 147 -2.42 10.81 9.12
CA TRP A 147 -2.40 11.81 8.05
C TRP A 147 -2.63 11.15 6.67
N ALA A 148 -3.44 11.79 5.81
CA ALA A 148 -3.76 11.29 4.48
C ALA A 148 -4.12 12.41 3.49
N LEU A 149 -4.05 12.09 2.19
CA LEU A 149 -4.69 12.84 1.12
C LEU A 149 -6.06 12.21 0.80
N ARG A 150 -6.97 12.97 0.21
CA ARG A 150 -8.23 12.41 -0.31
C ARG A 150 -7.96 11.56 -1.55
N PRO A 151 -8.73 10.48 -1.81
CA PRO A 151 -8.52 9.61 -2.98
C PRO A 151 -8.61 10.33 -4.34
N ASP A 152 -9.37 11.41 -4.41
CA ASP A 152 -9.54 12.28 -5.59
C ASP A 152 -8.52 13.43 -5.67
N SER A 153 -7.58 13.52 -4.73
CA SER A 153 -6.59 14.60 -4.62
C SER A 153 -5.88 14.89 -5.96
N PRO A 154 -5.80 16.17 -6.39
CA PRO A 154 -5.08 16.53 -7.60
C PRO A 154 -3.57 16.25 -7.52
N VAL A 155 -3.02 16.02 -6.32
CA VAL A 155 -1.62 15.61 -6.14
C VAL A 155 -1.33 14.28 -6.82
N HIS A 156 -2.25 13.31 -6.79
CA HIS A 156 -2.07 12.03 -7.50
C HIS A 156 -1.97 12.22 -9.02
N ARG A 157 -2.73 13.17 -9.59
CA ARG A 157 -2.63 13.53 -11.02
C ARG A 157 -1.30 14.22 -11.32
N ARG A 158 -0.87 15.17 -10.47
CA ARG A 158 0.43 15.87 -10.61
C ARG A 158 1.61 14.90 -10.55
N ALA A 159 1.60 13.94 -9.62
CA ALA A 159 2.65 12.94 -9.50
C ALA A 159 2.78 12.07 -10.77
N ARG A 160 1.66 11.56 -11.31
CA ARG A 160 1.68 10.81 -12.58
C ARG A 160 2.18 11.68 -13.74
N GLN A 161 1.70 12.92 -13.88
CA GLN A 161 2.17 13.83 -14.92
C GLN A 161 3.69 14.08 -14.85
N GLU A 162 4.26 14.21 -13.65
CA GLU A 162 5.69 14.38 -13.48
C GLU A 162 6.48 13.09 -13.80
N ALA A 163 5.99 11.92 -13.40
CA ALA A 163 6.62 10.65 -13.76
C ALA A 163 6.69 10.44 -15.29
N VAL A 164 5.66 10.88 -16.03
CA VAL A 164 5.69 10.89 -17.51
C VAL A 164 6.74 11.86 -18.05
N ARG A 165 6.89 13.07 -17.49
CA ARG A 165 7.95 14.01 -17.91
C ARG A 165 9.35 13.42 -17.67
N GLN A 166 9.58 12.84 -16.51
CA GLN A 166 10.86 12.21 -16.14
C GLN A 166 11.20 11.04 -17.08
N ALA A 167 10.21 10.25 -17.53
CA ALA A 167 10.42 9.25 -18.58
C ALA A 167 10.83 9.88 -19.92
N VAL A 168 10.13 10.93 -20.38
CA VAL A 168 10.44 11.59 -21.67
C VAL A 168 11.84 12.22 -21.66
N VAL A 169 12.25 12.86 -20.56
CA VAL A 169 13.61 13.39 -20.36
C VAL A 169 14.63 12.26 -20.44
N ARG A 170 14.45 11.20 -19.65
CA ARG A 170 15.38 10.06 -19.60
C ARG A 170 15.48 9.29 -20.92
N ALA A 171 14.38 9.17 -21.66
CA ALA A 171 14.36 8.55 -22.99
C ALA A 171 15.12 9.39 -24.03
N ARG A 172 15.02 10.73 -23.92
CA ARG A 172 15.81 11.67 -24.72
C ARG A 172 17.30 11.57 -24.40
N GLU A 173 17.68 11.64 -23.12
CA GLU A 173 19.08 11.49 -22.65
C GLU A 173 19.73 10.21 -23.19
N TYR A 174 18.99 9.09 -23.16
CA TYR A 174 19.46 7.80 -23.66
C TYR A 174 19.53 7.70 -25.20
N ALA A 175 18.72 8.46 -25.94
CA ALA A 175 18.82 8.55 -27.39
C ALA A 175 20.02 9.43 -27.79
N GLU A 176 20.13 10.62 -27.20
CA GLU A 176 21.19 11.59 -27.49
C GLU A 176 22.58 11.02 -27.17
N ALA A 177 22.71 10.18 -26.14
CA ALA A 177 23.94 9.48 -25.78
C ALA A 177 24.44 8.44 -26.81
N ILE A 178 23.63 8.06 -27.81
CA ILE A 178 24.01 7.14 -28.91
C ILE A 178 23.78 7.75 -30.30
N GLY A 179 23.73 9.09 -30.38
CA GLY A 179 23.51 9.82 -31.64
C GLY A 179 22.11 9.65 -32.24
N SER A 180 21.15 9.13 -31.48
CA SER A 180 19.73 9.00 -31.86
C SER A 180 18.91 10.19 -31.39
N GLU A 181 17.76 10.40 -32.03
CA GLU A 181 16.69 11.28 -31.56
C GLU A 181 15.46 10.47 -31.12
N LEU A 182 14.68 11.02 -30.19
CA LEU A 182 13.44 10.42 -29.70
C LEU A 182 12.29 10.62 -30.72
N ALA A 183 11.94 9.57 -31.44
CA ALA A 183 11.08 9.65 -32.63
C ALA A 183 9.56 9.54 -32.34
N GLY A 184 9.16 8.92 -31.23
CA GLY A 184 7.74 8.82 -30.85
C GLY A 184 7.47 7.89 -29.68
N LEU A 185 6.28 8.00 -29.07
CA LEU A 185 5.81 7.09 -28.03
C LEU A 185 5.21 5.82 -28.68
N ILE A 186 5.62 4.64 -28.20
CA ILE A 186 5.02 3.35 -28.59
C ILE A 186 3.93 2.96 -27.57
N ASP A 187 4.26 3.08 -26.29
CA ASP A 187 3.48 2.51 -25.19
C ASP A 187 3.84 3.18 -23.85
N ILE A 188 2.86 3.31 -22.96
CA ILE A 188 3.05 3.82 -21.61
C ILE A 188 2.05 3.17 -20.64
N ALA A 189 2.56 2.64 -19.53
CA ALA A 189 1.79 1.94 -18.51
C ALA A 189 2.21 2.38 -17.09
N ASP A 190 1.27 2.40 -16.15
CA ASP A 190 1.61 2.30 -14.72
C ASP A 190 2.26 0.91 -14.48
N VAL A 191 3.18 0.82 -13.50
CA VAL A 191 3.91 -0.43 -13.22
C VAL A 191 2.95 -1.56 -12.85
N GLY A 192 3.01 -2.69 -13.58
CA GLY A 192 2.11 -3.84 -13.41
C GLY A 192 0.78 -3.75 -14.18
N ALA A 193 0.63 -2.76 -15.07
CA ALA A 193 -0.51 -2.64 -15.98
C ALA A 193 -0.16 -2.93 -17.45
N ASP A 194 1.06 -3.40 -17.74
CA ASP A 194 1.52 -3.70 -19.10
C ASP A 194 1.28 -5.16 -19.51
N TRP A 195 0.92 -5.36 -20.77
CA TRP A 195 0.48 -6.65 -21.31
C TRP A 195 1.63 -7.62 -21.65
N MET A 196 2.84 -7.41 -21.10
CA MET A 196 4.02 -8.22 -21.40
C MET A 196 4.77 -8.71 -20.14
N GLU A 197 4.75 -7.96 -19.04
CA GLU A 197 5.39 -8.35 -17.78
C GLU A 197 4.46 -9.24 -16.94
N SER A 198 4.43 -10.54 -17.25
CA SER A 198 3.74 -11.56 -16.41
C SER A 198 4.52 -11.85 -15.12
N GLU A 199 4.62 -10.86 -14.22
CA GLU A 199 5.19 -11.07 -12.89
C GLU A 199 4.30 -12.00 -12.05
N VAL A 200 4.83 -13.19 -11.74
CA VAL A 200 4.22 -14.13 -10.80
C VAL A 200 4.25 -13.52 -9.39
N PRO A 201 3.13 -13.39 -8.65
CA PRO A 201 3.13 -12.72 -7.35
C PRO A 201 4.02 -13.38 -6.29
N ARG A 202 5.26 -12.91 -6.15
CA ARG A 202 6.19 -13.29 -5.08
C ARG A 202 5.78 -12.57 -3.79
N GLY A 203 4.85 -13.18 -3.06
CA GLY A 203 4.40 -12.68 -1.75
C GLY A 203 5.56 -12.54 -0.76
N ILE A 204 5.85 -11.29 -0.35
CA ILE A 204 6.81 -10.98 0.70
C ILE A 204 6.05 -10.82 2.02
N ALA A 205 6.19 -11.78 2.93
CA ALA A 205 5.71 -11.64 4.30
C ALA A 205 6.66 -10.74 5.08
N ALA A 206 6.16 -9.62 5.62
CA ALA A 206 6.91 -8.77 6.52
C ALA A 206 6.95 -9.37 7.93
N PRO A 207 8.11 -9.43 8.61
CA PRO A 207 8.19 -9.89 9.99
C PRO A 207 7.58 -8.86 10.96
N ALA A 208 6.73 -9.33 11.88
CA ALA A 208 6.15 -8.49 12.92
C ALA A 208 7.18 -8.22 14.05
N GLY A 209 7.81 -7.05 14.04
CA GLY A 209 8.68 -6.59 15.12
C GLY A 209 7.86 -6.16 16.34
N GLY A 210 8.00 -6.87 17.46
CA GLY A 210 7.40 -6.49 18.74
C GLY A 210 8.28 -5.54 19.56
N TYR A 211 7.66 -4.65 20.33
CA TYR A 211 8.33 -3.81 21.32
C TYR A 211 7.68 -3.98 22.71
N GLY A 212 8.53 -4.03 23.75
CA GLY A 212 8.12 -4.18 25.15
C GLY A 212 7.75 -2.85 25.81
N ALA A 213 7.35 -2.91 27.09
CA ALA A 213 6.89 -1.76 27.86
C ALA A 213 7.70 -1.54 29.15
N ALA A 214 7.90 -0.27 29.52
CA ALA A 214 8.34 0.19 30.84
C ALA A 214 7.77 1.62 31.10
N PRO A 215 7.58 2.06 32.37
CA PRO A 215 6.69 3.19 32.67
C PRO A 215 7.39 4.50 33.11
N GLY A 216 6.63 5.59 33.05
CA GLY A 216 6.91 6.89 33.70
C GLY A 216 5.68 7.79 33.57
N ALA A 217 5.36 8.61 34.58
CA ALA A 217 4.11 9.37 34.63
C ALA A 217 4.32 10.85 35.01
N ALA A 218 3.64 11.74 34.30
CA ALA A 218 3.41 13.15 34.62
C ALA A 218 2.08 13.59 33.97
N ALA A 219 1.43 14.64 34.50
CA ALA A 219 0.15 15.12 33.98
C ALA A 219 0.34 15.92 32.66
N PRO A 220 -0.63 15.90 31.73
CA PRO A 220 -0.39 16.30 30.34
C PRO A 220 -0.57 17.81 30.07
N PRO A 221 0.30 18.44 29.25
CA PRO A 221 -0.12 19.55 28.39
C PRO A 221 -0.99 19.03 27.23
N ALA A 222 -1.71 19.91 26.55
CA ALA A 222 -2.46 19.56 25.33
C ALA A 222 -1.51 19.04 24.24
N LEU A 223 -1.97 18.06 23.44
CA LEU A 223 -1.15 17.43 22.42
C LEU A 223 -1.14 18.28 21.14
N ASP A 224 -0.04 19.01 20.92
CA ASP A 224 0.22 19.66 19.64
C ASP A 224 0.53 18.59 18.57
N LEU A 225 -0.08 18.72 17.40
CA LEU A 225 -0.13 17.68 16.36
C LEU A 225 0.30 18.27 15.01
N GLU A 226 1.60 18.52 14.87
CA GLU A 226 2.21 18.96 13.61
C GLU A 226 1.84 18.02 12.44
N PRO A 227 1.23 18.54 11.35
CA PRO A 227 0.87 17.74 10.20
C PRO A 227 2.09 17.12 9.51
N ARG A 228 2.16 15.80 9.48
CA ARG A 228 3.27 15.11 8.81
C ARG A 228 3.09 15.15 7.29
N ARG A 229 4.04 15.79 6.59
CA ARG A 229 4.13 15.82 5.12
C ARG A 229 3.95 14.41 4.51
N GLN A 230 3.09 14.32 3.50
CA GLN A 230 2.76 13.10 2.77
C GLN A 230 3.62 12.97 1.52
N THR A 231 4.20 11.79 1.31
CA THR A 231 4.99 11.48 0.11
C THR A 231 4.15 10.71 -0.90
N VAL A 232 3.79 11.34 -2.01
CA VAL A 232 3.09 10.70 -3.13
C VAL A 232 4.11 10.24 -4.17
N TYR A 233 4.09 8.95 -4.46
CA TYR A 233 4.90 8.36 -5.53
C TYR A 233 4.05 8.09 -6.77
N ALA A 234 4.64 8.26 -7.95
CA ALA A 234 4.15 7.70 -9.20
C ALA A 234 5.32 7.06 -9.95
N ARG A 235 5.06 5.92 -10.60
CA ARG A 235 6.07 5.13 -11.32
C ARG A 235 5.42 4.57 -12.58
N ILE A 236 5.99 4.87 -13.74
CA ILE A 236 5.49 4.43 -15.05
C ILE A 236 6.61 3.77 -15.85
N ASN A 237 6.25 2.79 -16.68
CA ASN A 237 7.10 2.23 -17.71
C ASN A 237 6.68 2.86 -19.05
N ALA A 238 7.64 3.36 -19.83
CA ALA A 238 7.39 3.95 -21.15
C ALA A 238 8.36 3.40 -22.19
N ARG A 239 7.84 3.17 -23.40
CA ARG A 239 8.60 2.65 -24.54
C ARG A 239 8.45 3.62 -25.71
N PHE A 240 9.56 4.01 -26.30
CA PHE A 240 9.63 4.99 -27.38
C PHE A 240 10.39 4.41 -28.59
N THR A 241 10.05 4.85 -29.80
CA THR A 241 10.94 4.70 -30.96
C THR A 241 12.04 5.75 -30.91
N ILE A 242 13.21 5.39 -31.42
CA ILE A 242 14.33 6.31 -31.65
C ILE A 242 14.82 6.18 -33.11
N THR A 243 15.49 7.20 -33.62
CA THR A 243 16.18 7.10 -34.93
C THR A 243 17.33 6.09 -34.88
N PRO A 244 17.79 5.54 -36.02
CA PRO A 244 18.96 4.68 -36.05
C PRO A 244 20.17 5.32 -35.36
N PRO A 245 20.85 4.64 -34.42
CA PRO A 245 21.96 5.21 -33.66
C PRO A 245 23.20 5.40 -34.53
N VAL A 246 24.03 6.36 -34.12
CA VAL A 246 25.33 6.66 -34.74
C VAL A 246 26.41 6.19 -33.77
N LEU A 247 27.03 5.06 -34.10
CA LEU A 247 28.01 4.32 -33.29
C LEU A 247 29.41 4.36 -33.92
#